data_AF-A0A383VXH6-F1
#
_entry.id   AF-A0A383VXH6-F1
#
_cell.length_a   1.000
_cell.length_b   1.000
_cell.length_c   1.000
_cell.angle_alpha   90.00
_cell.angle_beta   90.00
_cell.angle_gamma   90.00
#
_symmetry.space_group_name_H-M   'P 1'
#
loop_
_entity.id
_entity.type
_entity.pdbx_description
1 polymer ?
#
loop_
_entity_poly.entity_id
_entity_poly.type
_entity_poly.pdbx_seq_one_letter_code
_entity_poly.pdbx_strand_id
1 'polypeptide(L)'
;MQAVLGCQQQQQQQQQQQQQQQQQQQQQQQKWRWGGRCSAAAAGVTSCTWLAVVLCLTQQSCLLQASFPGVNFNVVNAARGASDIVASTCWYQYAPQDADLVLVEYSLNGCLDISGRNLCSSTALLRVAHYESMYRRLLRRAPRAAFMSVATFGFWMDTMVQGNASVTVPNAFSSTGEELHTTIARHYGAPMASIRDSLFGVIYNDAAAQQLLGVTRAAMMADTVHPNAAGFRVWGDIVAYTVRQTLAAVMASGAAEPAALPTAAAATAAAAVEFGLPLPVSPVAAQQDTDTWCRLRGYFMKSAGQTLNITLDTSLLPAASNSTNSASSTAAQFERRYLAVTYLQGSSMRAGKAGAATLPCVRGCRCKPVQLALGDLVLTGIAATEVSLHPSCLVSITVAANTTTGGDEFAVTGVAVVPFTKAAPASWIDTVDMAATRAAGAQLPISWP
;
A
#
# COMPACT_ATOMS: atom_id res chain seq x y z
N MET A 1 42.75 -15.56 -41.90
CA MET A 1 41.52 -16.18 -42.44
C MET A 1 40.84 -17.12 -41.45
N GLN A 2 41.54 -18.08 -40.83
CA GLN A 2 40.90 -19.04 -39.90
C GLN A 2 40.23 -18.39 -38.66
N ALA A 3 40.81 -17.34 -38.08
CA ALA A 3 40.20 -16.65 -36.94
C ALA A 3 38.90 -15.89 -37.29
N VAL A 4 38.78 -15.38 -38.52
CA VAL A 4 37.58 -14.66 -38.99
C VAL A 4 36.43 -15.64 -39.22
N LEU A 5 36.73 -16.83 -39.76
CA LEU A 5 35.74 -17.91 -39.95
C LEU A 5 35.21 -18.42 -38.60
N GLY A 6 36.06 -18.52 -37.58
CA GLY A 6 35.65 -18.93 -36.23
C GLY A 6 34.65 -17.96 -35.57
N CYS A 7 34.91 -16.65 -35.61
CA CYS A 7 33.99 -15.65 -35.07
C CYS A 7 32.64 -15.63 -35.80
N GLN A 8 32.66 -15.80 -37.13
CA GLN A 8 31.44 -15.81 -37.93
C GLN A 8 30.57 -17.03 -37.63
N GLN A 9 31.19 -18.20 -37.44
CA GLN A 9 30.49 -19.42 -37.05
C GLN A 9 29.92 -19.34 -35.62
N GLN A 10 30.67 -18.75 -34.68
CA GLN A 10 30.21 -18.54 -33.31
C GLN A 10 29.02 -17.57 -33.26
N GLN A 11 29.07 -16.48 -34.02
CA GLN A 11 27.97 -15.51 -34.09
C GLN A 11 26.70 -16.12 -34.71
N GLN A 12 26.86 -16.99 -35.71
CA GLN A 12 25.74 -17.70 -36.34
C GLN A 12 25.11 -18.74 -35.38
N GLN A 13 25.91 -19.45 -34.59
CA GLN A 13 25.42 -20.34 -33.54
C GLN A 13 24.65 -19.57 -32.45
N GLN A 14 25.15 -18.40 -32.06
CA GLN A 14 24.50 -17.56 -31.05
C GLN A 14 23.14 -17.03 -31.54
N GLN A 15 23.05 -16.63 -32.82
CA GLN A 15 21.77 -16.25 -33.44
C GLN A 15 20.79 -17.42 -33.51
N GLN A 16 21.25 -18.63 -33.86
CA GLN A 16 20.37 -19.81 -33.89
C GLN A 16 19.84 -20.17 -32.49
N GLN A 17 20.67 -20.08 -31.45
CA GLN A 17 20.21 -20.30 -30.07
C GLN A 17 19.18 -19.25 -29.64
N GLN A 18 19.39 -17.97 -29.97
CA GLN A 18 18.41 -16.92 -29.68
C GLN A 18 17.07 -17.13 -30.42
N GLN A 19 17.11 -17.54 -31.69
CA GLN A 19 15.89 -17.84 -32.44
C GLN A 19 15.13 -19.05 -31.88
N GLN A 20 15.82 -20.11 -31.48
CA GLN A 20 15.18 -21.27 -30.84
C GLN A 20 14.54 -20.90 -29.50
N GLN A 21 15.20 -20.09 -28.67
CA GLN A 21 14.61 -19.59 -27.42
C GLN A 21 13.36 -18.75 -27.68
N GLN A 22 13.38 -17.85 -28.68
CA GLN A 22 12.20 -17.05 -29.04
C GLN A 22 11.04 -17.93 -29.53
N GLN A 23 11.30 -18.93 -30.38
CA GLN A 23 10.26 -19.86 -30.85
C GLN A 23 9.64 -20.66 -29.70
N GLN A 24 10.44 -21.15 -28.76
CA GLN A 24 9.92 -21.86 -27.59
C GLN A 24 9.05 -20.95 -26.72
N GLN A 25 9.45 -19.69 -26.51
CA GLN A 25 8.63 -18.72 -25.78
C GLN A 25 7.30 -18.44 -26.49
N GLN A 26 7.30 -18.27 -27.82
CA GLN A 26 6.08 -18.04 -28.60
C GLN A 26 5.12 -19.25 -28.55
N GLN A 27 5.64 -20.47 -28.66
CA GLN A 27 4.82 -21.69 -28.56
C GLN A 27 4.20 -21.84 -27.17
N GLN A 28 4.95 -21.52 -26.11
CA GLN A 28 4.38 -21.48 -24.76
C GLN A 28 3.25 -20.45 -24.69
N GLN A 29 3.48 -19.20 -25.12
CA GLN A 29 2.45 -18.15 -25.11
C GLN A 29 1.18 -18.54 -25.87
N GLN A 30 1.30 -19.20 -27.02
CA GLN A 30 0.13 -19.68 -27.78
C GLN A 30 -0.63 -20.77 -27.04
N LYS A 31 0.05 -21.75 -26.44
CA LYS A 31 -0.59 -22.82 -25.65
C LYS A 31 -1.43 -22.26 -24.49
N TRP A 32 -1.00 -21.14 -23.91
CA TRP A 32 -1.74 -20.47 -22.82
C TRP A 32 -2.97 -19.68 -23.31
N ARG A 33 -2.95 -19.11 -24.53
CA ARG A 33 -4.10 -18.39 -25.10
C ARG A 33 -5.34 -19.27 -25.31
N TRP A 34 -5.17 -20.59 -25.45
CA TRP A 34 -6.26 -21.52 -25.78
C TRP A 34 -6.76 -22.36 -24.59
N GLY A 35 -6.14 -22.26 -23.41
CA GLY A 35 -6.26 -23.28 -22.37
C GLY A 35 -7.24 -23.05 -21.20
N GLY A 36 -7.89 -21.90 -21.04
CA GLY A 36 -8.68 -21.67 -19.81
C GLY A 36 -9.78 -20.64 -19.95
N ARG A 37 -11.02 -21.09 -20.20
CA ARG A 37 -12.20 -20.30 -19.82
C ARG A 37 -12.47 -20.55 -18.34
N CYS A 38 -12.01 -19.66 -17.49
CA CYS A 38 -12.45 -19.63 -16.10
C CYS A 38 -13.79 -18.90 -16.02
N SER A 39 -14.83 -19.62 -15.62
CA SER A 39 -16.16 -19.05 -15.39
C SER A 39 -16.18 -18.41 -14.00
N ALA A 40 -16.06 -17.09 -13.91
CA ALA A 40 -16.24 -16.37 -12.66
C ALA A 40 -17.73 -16.29 -12.31
N ALA A 41 -18.15 -16.94 -11.23
CA ALA A 41 -19.46 -16.71 -10.62
C ALA A 41 -19.40 -15.42 -9.77
N ALA A 42 -19.78 -14.29 -10.34
CA ALA A 42 -19.87 -13.03 -9.61
C ALA A 42 -21.18 -12.95 -8.82
N ALA A 43 -21.13 -13.13 -7.50
CA ALA A 43 -22.23 -12.79 -6.59
C ALA A 43 -22.22 -11.26 -6.31
N GLY A 44 -23.40 -10.64 -6.31
CA GLY A 44 -23.58 -9.20 -6.52
C GLY A 44 -23.06 -8.28 -5.41
N VAL A 45 -22.06 -7.45 -5.76
CA VAL A 45 -21.57 -6.33 -4.97
C VAL A 45 -21.60 -5.06 -5.83
N THR A 46 -22.31 -4.02 -5.41
CA THR A 46 -22.67 -2.83 -6.22
C THR A 46 -21.81 -1.59 -5.94
N SER A 47 -20.50 -1.74 -5.74
CA SER A 47 -19.58 -0.59 -5.63
C SER A 47 -18.40 -0.74 -6.60
N CYS A 48 -18.30 0.17 -7.58
CA CYS A 48 -17.39 0.09 -8.74
C CYS A 48 -15.89 0.06 -8.40
N THR A 49 -15.46 0.64 -7.27
CA THR A 49 -14.06 0.61 -6.84
C THR A 49 -13.65 -0.72 -6.19
N TRP A 50 -14.61 -1.52 -5.71
CA TRP A 50 -14.34 -2.80 -5.06
C TRP A 50 -14.33 -3.98 -6.04
N LEU A 51 -15.16 -3.91 -7.09
CA LEU A 51 -15.18 -4.93 -8.16
C LEU A 51 -13.85 -5.03 -8.89
N ALA A 52 -13.18 -3.89 -9.03
CA ALA A 52 -11.91 -3.68 -9.69
C ALA A 52 -10.76 -4.57 -9.17
N VAL A 53 -10.48 -4.53 -7.86
CA VAL A 53 -9.41 -5.34 -7.27
C VAL A 53 -9.79 -6.83 -7.23
N VAL A 54 -11.08 -7.13 -7.04
CA VAL A 54 -11.59 -8.51 -7.13
C VAL A 54 -11.36 -9.07 -8.53
N LEU A 55 -11.57 -8.29 -9.60
CA LEU A 55 -11.35 -8.74 -10.98
C LEU A 55 -9.87 -9.05 -11.26
N CYS A 56 -8.94 -8.21 -10.80
CA CYS A 56 -7.51 -8.49 -10.93
C CYS A 56 -7.11 -9.78 -10.19
N LEU A 57 -7.55 -9.93 -8.94
CA LEU A 57 -7.23 -11.09 -8.12
C LEU A 57 -7.89 -12.37 -8.64
N THR A 58 -9.12 -12.30 -9.16
CA THR A 58 -9.77 -13.46 -9.78
C THR A 58 -9.03 -13.91 -11.03
N GLN A 59 -8.54 -12.98 -11.86
CA GLN A 59 -7.74 -13.35 -13.03
C GLN A 59 -6.41 -13.99 -12.62
N GLN A 60 -5.72 -13.43 -11.62
CA GLN A 60 -4.49 -14.00 -11.09
C GLN A 60 -4.72 -15.39 -10.47
N SER A 61 -5.80 -15.57 -9.70
CA SER A 61 -6.14 -16.85 -9.11
C SER A 61 -6.44 -17.91 -10.17
N CYS A 62 -7.12 -17.53 -11.25
CA CYS A 62 -7.37 -18.41 -12.39
C CYS A 62 -6.06 -18.87 -13.05
N LEU A 63 -5.11 -17.95 -13.23
CA LEU A 63 -3.82 -18.29 -13.82
C LEU A 63 -2.96 -19.17 -12.90
N LEU A 64 -2.97 -18.89 -11.59
CA LEU A 64 -2.29 -19.72 -10.59
C LEU A 64 -2.91 -21.12 -10.52
N GLN A 65 -4.25 -21.22 -10.48
CA GLN A 65 -4.97 -22.51 -10.52
C GLN A 65 -4.64 -23.28 -11.80
N ALA A 66 -4.60 -22.61 -12.95
CA ALA A 66 -4.21 -23.24 -14.21
C ALA A 66 -2.74 -23.71 -14.21
N SER A 67 -1.86 -22.98 -13.52
CA SER A 67 -0.43 -23.33 -13.40
C SER A 67 -0.19 -24.44 -12.38
N PHE A 68 -1.04 -24.55 -11.35
CA PHE A 68 -0.92 -25.49 -10.24
C PHE A 68 -2.26 -26.19 -9.96
N PRO A 69 -2.74 -27.07 -10.87
CA PRO A 69 -4.08 -27.66 -10.78
C PRO A 69 -4.28 -28.58 -9.56
N GLY A 70 -3.21 -28.99 -8.89
CA GLY A 70 -3.26 -29.77 -7.64
C GLY A 70 -3.30 -28.92 -6.37
N VAL A 71 -3.24 -27.58 -6.48
CA VAL A 71 -3.21 -26.67 -5.34
C VAL A 71 -4.57 -26.00 -5.17
N ASN A 72 -5.10 -26.03 -3.95
CA ASN A 72 -6.29 -25.28 -3.57
C ASN A 72 -5.89 -23.88 -3.10
N PHE A 73 -6.23 -22.86 -3.88
CA PHE A 73 -5.93 -21.47 -3.54
C PHE A 73 -7.02 -20.86 -2.67
N ASN A 74 -6.66 -20.33 -1.50
CA ASN A 74 -7.50 -19.45 -0.70
C ASN A 74 -7.08 -18.00 -0.95
N VAL A 75 -7.92 -17.23 -1.64
CA VAL A 75 -7.60 -15.85 -2.04
C VAL A 75 -8.29 -14.87 -1.11
N VAL A 76 -7.50 -14.06 -0.41
CA VAL A 76 -8.01 -13.01 0.49
C VAL A 76 -7.73 -11.64 -0.12
N ASN A 77 -8.80 -10.92 -0.48
CA ASN A 77 -8.69 -9.52 -0.90
C ASN A 77 -8.73 -8.58 0.31
N ALA A 78 -7.56 -8.16 0.77
CA ALA A 78 -7.39 -7.18 1.83
C ALA A 78 -7.27 -5.73 1.31
N ALA A 79 -7.46 -5.48 0.01
CA ALA A 79 -7.36 -4.14 -0.55
C ALA A 79 -8.49 -3.23 -0.07
N ARG A 80 -8.16 -1.96 0.12
CA ARG A 80 -9.05 -0.93 0.65
C ARG A 80 -8.64 0.40 0.02
N GLY A 81 -9.62 1.27 -0.28
CA GLY A 81 -9.33 2.61 -0.78
C GLY A 81 -8.90 3.55 0.35
N ALA A 82 -7.59 3.78 0.52
CA ALA A 82 -6.99 4.90 1.25
C ALA A 82 -5.48 4.98 1.01
N SER A 83 -4.83 5.92 1.71
CA SER A 83 -3.38 6.03 1.76
C SER A 83 -2.69 4.90 2.54
N ASP A 84 -1.41 4.72 2.25
CA ASP A 84 -0.43 3.92 2.99
C ASP A 84 -0.42 4.19 4.51
N ILE A 85 -0.76 5.42 4.93
CA ILE A 85 -0.85 5.80 6.35
C ILE A 85 -1.89 4.93 7.08
N VAL A 86 -3.10 4.80 6.52
CA VAL A 86 -4.15 3.97 7.11
C VAL A 86 -3.77 2.50 7.01
N ALA A 87 -3.18 2.10 5.88
CA ALA A 87 -2.79 0.73 5.65
C ALA A 87 -1.72 0.24 6.65
N SER A 88 -0.69 1.05 6.85
CA SER A 88 0.36 0.82 7.84
C SER A 88 -0.21 0.79 9.25
N THR A 89 -1.12 1.71 9.58
CA THR A 89 -1.65 1.86 10.94
C THR A 89 -2.62 0.74 11.32
N CYS A 90 -3.37 0.18 10.38
CA CYS A 90 -4.45 -0.74 10.72
C CYS A 90 -4.64 -1.90 9.75
N TRP A 91 -4.60 -1.66 8.45
CA TRP A 91 -5.09 -2.66 7.49
C TRP A 91 -4.14 -3.83 7.26
N TYR A 92 -2.85 -3.69 7.57
CA TYR A 92 -1.92 -4.82 7.53
C TYR A 92 -2.38 -6.00 8.40
N GLN A 93 -3.18 -5.75 9.44
CA GLN A 93 -3.72 -6.78 10.34
C GLN A 93 -4.73 -7.72 9.65
N TYR A 94 -5.30 -7.30 8.52
CA TYR A 94 -6.18 -8.14 7.70
C TYR A 94 -5.42 -9.19 6.89
N ALA A 95 -4.10 -9.07 6.73
CA ALA A 95 -3.31 -10.13 6.13
C ALA A 95 -3.38 -11.38 7.04
N PRO A 96 -3.77 -12.55 6.50
CA PRO A 96 -3.69 -13.81 7.23
C PRO A 96 -2.25 -14.06 7.70
N GLN A 97 -2.07 -14.58 8.92
CA GLN A 97 -0.73 -14.88 9.44
C GLN A 97 -0.07 -16.07 8.71
N ASP A 98 -0.91 -16.93 8.17
CA ASP A 98 -0.60 -18.12 7.39
C ASP A 98 -0.66 -17.87 5.88
N ALA A 99 -0.62 -16.61 5.43
CA ALA A 99 -0.55 -16.32 4.01
C ALA A 99 0.76 -16.88 3.41
N ASP A 100 0.66 -17.52 2.23
CA ASP A 100 1.83 -18.03 1.49
C ASP A 100 2.38 -17.01 0.48
N LEU A 101 1.53 -16.10 -0.01
CA LEU A 101 1.88 -15.04 -0.96
C LEU A 101 1.12 -13.77 -0.60
N VAL A 102 1.85 -12.66 -0.43
CA VAL A 102 1.28 -11.33 -0.20
C VAL A 102 1.70 -10.39 -1.33
N LEU A 103 0.70 -9.88 -2.05
CA LEU A 103 0.88 -8.82 -3.03
C LEU A 103 0.61 -7.46 -2.39
N VAL A 104 1.56 -6.53 -2.49
CA VAL A 104 1.48 -5.20 -1.84
C VAL A 104 1.43 -4.10 -2.89
N GLU A 105 0.29 -3.43 -3.02
CA GLU A 105 0.08 -2.33 -3.98
C GLU A 105 -0.40 -1.08 -3.24
N TYR A 106 0.43 -0.04 -3.22
CA TYR A 106 0.10 1.31 -2.73
C TYR A 106 0.90 2.38 -3.48
N SER A 107 1.47 2.08 -4.65
CA SER A 107 2.34 3.04 -5.35
C SER A 107 1.58 4.29 -5.77
N LEU A 108 0.31 4.16 -6.13
CA LEU A 108 -0.54 5.30 -6.48
C LEU A 108 -1.09 5.99 -5.23
N ASN A 109 -1.72 5.24 -4.32
CA ASN A 109 -2.39 5.82 -3.15
C ASN A 109 -1.45 6.31 -2.04
N GLY A 110 -0.25 5.74 -1.95
CA GLY A 110 0.73 6.12 -0.93
C GLY A 110 1.36 7.46 -1.25
N CYS A 111 1.73 7.68 -2.51
CA CYS A 111 2.62 8.78 -2.86
C CYS A 111 1.98 9.95 -3.59
N LEU A 112 0.67 9.93 -3.83
CA LEU A 112 0.01 10.99 -4.59
C LEU A 112 -0.96 11.75 -3.70
N ASP A 113 -0.99 13.07 -3.88
CA ASP A 113 -2.05 13.88 -3.30
C ASP A 113 -3.33 13.81 -4.15
N ILE A 114 -4.40 14.46 -3.69
CA ILE A 114 -5.69 14.51 -4.40
C ILE A 114 -5.62 15.19 -5.78
N SER A 115 -4.56 15.97 -6.05
CA SER A 115 -4.30 16.59 -7.35
C SER A 115 -3.36 15.75 -8.24
N GLY A 116 -2.99 14.55 -7.79
CA GLY A 116 -2.06 13.68 -8.49
C GLY A 116 -0.59 14.11 -8.37
N ARG A 117 -0.26 15.05 -7.49
CA ARG A 117 1.14 15.46 -7.27
C ARG A 117 1.87 14.43 -6.43
N ASN A 118 3.09 14.10 -6.85
CA ASN A 118 3.98 13.22 -6.10
C ASN A 118 4.43 13.86 -4.79
N LEU A 119 4.16 13.17 -3.68
CA LEU A 119 4.55 13.49 -2.31
C LEU A 119 5.72 12.63 -1.82
N CYS A 120 6.29 11.78 -2.67
CA CYS A 120 7.36 10.84 -2.36
C CYS A 120 8.64 11.21 -3.10
N SER A 121 9.34 12.23 -2.61
CA SER A 121 10.64 12.68 -3.15
C SER A 121 11.87 12.25 -2.33
N SER A 122 11.69 11.66 -1.14
CA SER A 122 12.78 11.17 -0.30
C SER A 122 12.32 10.06 0.66
N THR A 123 13.23 9.16 1.04
CA THR A 123 13.00 8.11 2.05
C THR A 123 12.69 8.68 3.43
N ALA A 124 13.05 9.94 3.69
CA ALA A 124 12.73 10.64 4.93
C ALA A 124 11.27 11.14 4.99
N LEU A 125 10.51 11.09 3.89
CA LEU A 125 9.14 11.59 3.89
C LEU A 125 8.17 10.63 4.58
N LEU A 126 7.21 11.21 5.28
CA LEU A 126 6.23 10.49 6.09
C LEU A 126 5.48 9.41 5.29
N ARG A 127 5.12 9.68 4.03
CA ARG A 127 4.40 8.73 3.17
C ARG A 127 5.23 7.48 2.88
N VAL A 128 6.48 7.69 2.48
CA VAL A 128 7.46 6.61 2.24
C VAL A 128 7.71 5.81 3.52
N ALA A 129 7.79 6.50 4.66
CA ALA A 129 7.91 5.88 5.97
C ALA A 129 6.69 5.00 6.33
N HIS A 130 5.48 5.43 5.99
CA HIS A 130 4.27 4.64 6.19
C HIS A 130 4.23 3.42 5.27
N TYR A 131 4.59 3.56 3.99
CA TYR A 131 4.71 2.40 3.10
C TYR A 131 5.72 1.38 3.64
N GLU A 132 6.91 1.83 4.08
CA GLU A 132 7.88 0.94 4.70
C GLU A 132 7.38 0.30 6.00
N SER A 133 6.75 1.09 6.88
CA SER A 133 6.20 0.58 8.14
C SER A 133 5.11 -0.46 7.88
N MET A 134 4.23 -0.25 6.89
CA MET A 134 3.27 -1.25 6.44
C MET A 134 3.99 -2.52 5.97
N TYR A 135 5.01 -2.37 5.13
CA TYR A 135 5.75 -3.48 4.55
C TYR A 135 6.38 -4.36 5.62
N ARG A 136 7.07 -3.75 6.58
CA ARG A 136 7.68 -4.43 7.72
C ARG A 136 6.66 -5.11 8.62
N ARG A 137 5.54 -4.45 8.91
CA ARG A 137 4.44 -5.03 9.69
C ARG A 137 3.80 -6.23 8.97
N LEU A 138 3.68 -6.20 7.66
CA LEU A 138 3.23 -7.35 6.88
C LEU A 138 4.24 -8.51 6.94
N LEU A 139 5.54 -8.24 6.81
CA LEU A 139 6.59 -9.24 6.99
C LEU A 139 6.54 -9.89 8.38
N ARG A 140 6.30 -9.11 9.44
CA ARG A 140 6.07 -9.65 10.80
C ARG A 140 4.79 -10.47 10.92
N ARG A 141 3.72 -10.00 10.26
CA ARG A 141 2.39 -10.61 10.31
C ARG A 141 2.38 -11.97 9.62
N ALA A 142 3.01 -12.09 8.46
CA ALA A 142 3.08 -13.29 7.64
C ALA A 142 4.55 -13.64 7.31
N PRO A 143 5.35 -14.06 8.31
CA PRO A 143 6.81 -14.20 8.17
C PRO A 143 7.25 -15.33 7.25
N ARG A 144 6.31 -16.18 6.80
CA ARG A 144 6.55 -17.27 5.85
C ARG A 144 6.03 -16.98 4.45
N ALA A 145 5.36 -15.85 4.25
CA ALA A 145 4.83 -15.49 2.95
C ALA A 145 5.96 -15.09 2.01
N ALA A 146 5.84 -15.47 0.73
CA ALA A 146 6.51 -14.76 -0.33
C ALA A 146 5.87 -13.37 -0.47
N PHE A 147 6.68 -12.34 -0.65
CA PHE A 147 6.21 -10.98 -0.87
C PHE A 147 6.50 -10.54 -2.29
N MET A 148 5.56 -9.83 -2.90
CA MET A 148 5.78 -9.12 -4.14
C MET A 148 5.12 -7.74 -4.06
N SER A 149 5.89 -6.70 -4.33
CA SER A 149 5.31 -5.37 -4.52
C SER A 149 4.69 -5.27 -5.91
N VAL A 150 3.57 -4.58 -6.03
CA VAL A 150 2.96 -4.23 -7.30
C VAL A 150 2.96 -2.72 -7.39
N ALA A 151 3.42 -2.20 -8.52
CA ALA A 151 3.38 -0.76 -8.78
C ALA A 151 2.39 -0.45 -9.91
N THR A 152 1.34 0.28 -9.54
CA THR A 152 0.40 0.93 -10.44
C THR A 152 0.77 2.40 -10.64
N PHE A 153 0.09 3.09 -11.55
CA PHE A 153 0.34 4.49 -11.87
C PHE A 153 -0.91 5.17 -12.45
N GLY A 154 -0.97 6.50 -12.34
CA GLY A 154 -1.99 7.33 -12.98
C GLY A 154 -1.60 7.75 -14.40
N PHE A 155 -2.56 7.77 -15.32
CA PHE A 155 -2.47 8.29 -16.69
C PHE A 155 -2.76 9.78 -16.73
N TRP A 156 -2.06 10.56 -15.90
CA TRP A 156 -2.15 12.01 -15.99
C TRP A 156 -1.28 12.52 -17.14
N MET A 157 -1.75 13.61 -17.72
CA MET A 157 -1.05 14.34 -18.75
C MET A 157 -0.81 15.74 -18.22
N ASP A 158 0.42 16.20 -18.32
CA ASP A 158 0.78 17.55 -17.94
C ASP A 158 0.74 18.44 -19.17
N THR A 159 0.16 19.63 -19.02
CA THR A 159 0.27 20.66 -20.03
C THR A 159 1.49 21.52 -19.72
N MET A 160 2.55 21.36 -20.50
CA MET A 160 3.77 22.16 -20.40
C MET A 160 3.77 23.29 -21.43
N VAL A 161 4.30 24.45 -21.05
CA VAL A 161 4.52 25.56 -21.98
C VAL A 161 5.95 25.48 -22.49
N GLN A 162 6.11 25.28 -23.81
CA GLN A 162 7.39 25.26 -24.50
C GLN A 162 7.45 26.46 -25.47
N GLY A 163 8.00 27.57 -25.00
CA GLY A 163 7.96 28.85 -25.72
C GLY A 163 6.53 29.41 -25.75
N ASN A 164 5.99 29.64 -26.96
CA ASN A 164 4.60 30.09 -27.14
C ASN A 164 3.62 28.93 -27.37
N ALA A 165 4.09 27.67 -27.35
CA ALA A 165 3.26 26.49 -27.55
C ALA A 165 2.94 25.80 -26.22
N SER A 166 1.71 25.32 -26.10
CA SER A 166 1.27 24.47 -25.02
C SER A 166 1.31 23.02 -25.50
N VAL A 167 2.18 22.20 -24.91
CA VAL A 167 2.38 20.79 -25.26
C VAL A 167 1.90 19.93 -24.10
N THR A 168 0.96 19.04 -24.39
CA THR A 168 0.53 18.03 -23.43
C THR A 168 1.50 16.86 -23.48
N VAL A 169 2.21 16.62 -22.38
CA VAL A 169 3.18 15.53 -22.24
C VAL A 169 2.68 14.45 -21.30
N PRO A 170 3.03 13.18 -21.55
CA PRO A 170 2.68 12.08 -20.65
C PRO A 170 3.46 12.20 -19.34
N ASN A 171 2.81 11.99 -18.21
CA ASN A 171 3.44 12.14 -16.90
C ASN A 171 3.42 10.82 -16.07
N ALA A 172 3.83 9.69 -16.65
CA ALA A 172 3.84 8.42 -15.90
C ALA A 172 4.70 8.45 -14.64
N PHE A 173 5.85 9.10 -14.72
CA PHE A 173 6.90 8.96 -13.71
C PHE A 173 6.69 9.85 -12.48
N SER A 174 5.89 10.92 -12.57
CA SER A 174 5.45 11.64 -11.38
C SER A 174 4.04 11.28 -10.90
N SER A 175 3.38 10.35 -11.59
CA SER A 175 2.05 9.83 -11.23
C SER A 175 2.11 8.52 -10.42
N THR A 176 3.20 8.28 -9.70
CA THR A 176 3.37 7.10 -8.84
C THR A 176 4.48 7.30 -7.79
N GLY A 177 4.41 6.50 -6.72
CA GLY A 177 5.44 6.33 -5.69
C GLY A 177 6.45 5.22 -5.96
N GLU A 178 6.40 4.65 -7.16
CA GLU A 178 7.14 3.44 -7.51
C GLU A 178 8.64 3.52 -7.22
N GLU A 179 9.30 4.65 -7.47
CA GLU A 179 10.74 4.85 -7.26
C GLU A 179 11.16 4.52 -5.83
N LEU A 180 10.45 5.08 -4.85
CA LEU A 180 10.76 4.91 -3.44
C LEU A 180 10.22 3.57 -2.91
N HIS A 181 9.06 3.12 -3.40
CA HIS A 181 8.51 1.81 -3.04
C HIS A 181 9.37 0.65 -3.58
N THR A 182 9.99 0.81 -4.74
CA THR A 182 10.95 -0.16 -5.31
C THR A 182 12.20 -0.25 -4.46
N THR A 183 12.70 0.89 -3.98
CA THR A 183 13.85 0.93 -3.06
C THR A 183 13.55 0.12 -1.80
N ILE A 184 12.37 0.31 -1.22
CA ILE A 184 11.90 -0.44 -0.05
C ILE A 184 11.74 -1.94 -0.37
N ALA A 185 11.07 -2.30 -1.46
CA ALA A 185 10.88 -3.69 -1.86
C ALA A 185 12.21 -4.43 -2.03
N ARG A 186 13.19 -3.79 -2.72
CA ARG A 186 14.54 -4.34 -2.89
C ARG A 186 15.28 -4.51 -1.57
N HIS A 187 15.17 -3.53 -0.66
CA HIS A 187 15.79 -3.60 0.66
C HIS A 187 15.31 -4.81 1.48
N TYR A 188 14.05 -5.20 1.30
CA TYR A 188 13.46 -6.38 1.93
C TYR A 188 13.49 -7.65 1.06
N GLY A 189 14.23 -7.64 -0.06
CA GLY A 189 14.42 -8.80 -0.92
C GLY A 189 13.17 -9.23 -1.69
N ALA A 190 12.20 -8.34 -1.88
CA ALA A 190 10.97 -8.66 -2.59
C ALA A 190 11.01 -8.19 -4.06
N PRO A 191 10.59 -9.03 -5.02
CA PRO A 191 10.40 -8.62 -6.40
C PRO A 191 9.28 -7.56 -6.52
N MET A 192 9.30 -6.82 -7.62
CA MET A 192 8.24 -5.89 -7.98
C MET A 192 7.69 -6.16 -9.38
N ALA A 193 6.35 -6.19 -9.50
CA ALA A 193 5.66 -6.11 -10.78
C ALA A 193 5.32 -4.66 -11.09
N SER A 194 6.08 -4.01 -11.98
CA SER A 194 5.80 -2.65 -12.45
C SER A 194 4.83 -2.68 -13.62
N ILE A 195 3.59 -2.29 -13.36
CA ILE A 195 2.58 -2.11 -14.41
C ILE A 195 2.92 -0.86 -15.23
N ARG A 196 3.52 0.16 -14.59
CA ARG A 196 4.00 1.38 -15.27
C ARG A 196 5.01 1.07 -16.33
N ASP A 197 6.12 0.45 -15.97
CA ASP A 197 7.23 0.21 -16.89
C ASP A 197 6.84 -0.81 -17.97
N SER A 198 5.89 -1.70 -17.67
CA SER A 198 5.39 -2.71 -18.61
C SER A 198 4.38 -2.15 -19.63
N LEU A 199 3.52 -1.21 -19.23
CA LEU A 199 2.39 -0.79 -20.06
C LEU A 199 2.44 0.65 -20.54
N PHE A 200 3.05 1.57 -19.80
CA PHE A 200 2.81 2.99 -20.03
C PHE A 200 3.07 3.39 -21.48
N GLY A 201 4.23 3.02 -22.04
CA GLY A 201 4.57 3.33 -23.43
C GLY A 201 3.64 2.65 -24.44
N VAL A 202 3.16 1.44 -24.15
CA VAL A 202 2.24 0.69 -25.02
C VAL A 202 0.89 1.37 -25.07
N ILE A 203 0.34 1.72 -23.91
CA ILE A 203 -1.05 2.22 -23.82
C ILE A 203 -1.16 3.73 -23.95
N TYR A 204 -0.04 4.45 -23.93
CA TYR A 204 -0.03 5.84 -24.38
C TYR A 204 -0.26 5.95 -25.90
N ASN A 205 0.16 4.93 -26.67
CA ASN A 205 -0.07 4.85 -28.10
C ASN A 205 -1.22 3.90 -28.41
N ASP A 206 -2.43 4.42 -28.64
CA ASP A 206 -3.62 3.60 -28.88
C ASP A 206 -3.48 2.61 -30.04
N ALA A 207 -2.71 2.95 -31.09
CA ALA A 207 -2.44 2.01 -32.18
C ALA A 207 -1.58 0.83 -31.72
N ALA A 208 -0.53 1.11 -30.93
CA ALA A 208 0.31 0.07 -30.34
C ALA A 208 -0.46 -0.77 -29.32
N ALA A 209 -1.28 -0.14 -28.47
CA ALA A 209 -2.16 -0.82 -27.53
C ALA A 209 -3.13 -1.76 -28.25
N GLN A 210 -3.81 -1.28 -29.29
CA GLN A 210 -4.73 -2.08 -30.08
C GLN A 210 -4.02 -3.26 -30.76
N GLN A 211 -2.80 -3.04 -31.28
CA GLN A 211 -2.02 -4.09 -31.95
C GLN A 211 -1.51 -5.16 -30.97
N LEU A 212 -0.95 -4.75 -29.82
CA LEU A 212 -0.27 -5.65 -28.89
C LEU A 212 -1.23 -6.27 -27.87
N LEU A 213 -2.21 -5.51 -27.40
CA LEU A 213 -3.14 -5.89 -26.34
C LEU A 213 -4.55 -6.20 -26.86
N GLY A 214 -4.86 -5.83 -28.11
CA GLY A 214 -6.20 -5.99 -28.69
C GLY A 214 -7.22 -4.95 -28.22
N VAL A 215 -6.78 -3.96 -27.44
CA VAL A 215 -7.63 -2.94 -26.82
C VAL A 215 -6.89 -1.61 -26.74
N THR A 216 -7.61 -0.49 -26.93
CA THR A 216 -7.08 0.87 -26.74
C THR A 216 -7.06 1.26 -25.26
N ARG A 217 -6.37 2.35 -24.90
CA ARG A 217 -6.39 2.90 -23.55
C ARG A 217 -7.80 3.24 -23.09
N ALA A 218 -8.56 3.92 -23.93
CA ALA A 218 -9.95 4.30 -23.63
C ALA A 218 -10.84 3.06 -23.37
N ALA A 219 -10.53 1.93 -24.02
CA ALA A 219 -11.24 0.67 -23.79
C ALA A 219 -10.76 -0.08 -22.52
N MET A 220 -9.56 0.21 -22.01
CA MET A 220 -9.01 -0.41 -20.79
C MET A 220 -9.24 0.39 -19.51
N MET A 221 -9.42 1.70 -19.62
CA MET A 221 -9.46 2.63 -18.48
C MET A 221 -10.88 3.16 -18.26
N ALA A 222 -11.33 3.18 -17.00
CA ALA A 222 -12.59 3.82 -16.61
C ALA A 222 -12.40 5.34 -16.40
N ASP A 223 -11.23 5.73 -15.89
CA ASP A 223 -10.76 7.10 -15.75
C ASP A 223 -9.22 7.14 -15.86
N THR A 224 -8.57 8.23 -15.47
CA THR A 224 -7.11 8.35 -15.55
C THR A 224 -6.37 7.49 -14.53
N VAL A 225 -7.04 6.77 -13.63
CA VAL A 225 -6.43 6.04 -12.52
C VAL A 225 -6.88 4.57 -12.52
N HIS A 226 -8.18 4.36 -12.65
CA HIS A 226 -8.83 3.07 -12.47
C HIS A 226 -9.01 2.36 -13.81
N PRO A 227 -8.42 1.18 -13.99
CA PRO A 227 -8.75 0.36 -15.14
C PRO A 227 -10.18 -0.19 -15.00
N ASN A 228 -10.80 -0.50 -16.12
CA ASN A 228 -12.04 -1.27 -16.15
C ASN A 228 -11.72 -2.78 -16.22
N ALA A 229 -12.73 -3.62 -16.46
CA ALA A 229 -12.54 -5.07 -16.51
C ALA A 229 -11.50 -5.53 -17.56
N ALA A 230 -11.38 -4.85 -18.70
CA ALA A 230 -10.37 -5.18 -19.71
C ALA A 230 -8.97 -4.77 -19.25
N GLY A 231 -8.82 -3.57 -18.68
CA GLY A 231 -7.54 -3.12 -18.13
C GLY A 231 -7.04 -4.01 -16.98
N PHE A 232 -7.94 -4.47 -16.09
CA PHE A 232 -7.56 -5.40 -15.01
C PHE A 232 -7.08 -6.75 -15.52
N ARG A 233 -7.57 -7.23 -16.67
CA ARG A 233 -7.02 -8.46 -17.28
C ARG A 233 -5.57 -8.25 -17.70
N VAL A 234 -5.29 -7.15 -18.40
CA VAL A 234 -3.93 -6.82 -18.83
C VAL A 234 -2.98 -6.62 -17.63
N TRP A 235 -3.43 -5.92 -16.58
CA TRP A 235 -2.64 -5.76 -15.36
C TRP A 235 -2.40 -7.10 -14.66
N GLY A 236 -3.43 -7.94 -14.56
CA GLY A 236 -3.34 -9.29 -14.00
C GLY A 236 -2.32 -10.16 -14.75
N ASP A 237 -2.31 -10.10 -16.08
CA ASP A 237 -1.37 -10.85 -16.93
C ASP A 237 0.09 -10.44 -16.67
N ILE A 238 0.36 -9.15 -16.42
CA ILE A 238 1.71 -8.67 -16.07
C ILE A 238 2.14 -9.16 -14.71
N VAL A 239 1.29 -9.03 -13.69
CA VAL A 239 1.62 -9.52 -12.34
C VAL A 239 1.85 -11.03 -12.38
N ALA A 240 0.98 -11.77 -13.06
CA ALA A 240 1.14 -13.21 -13.25
C ALA A 240 2.44 -13.58 -13.98
N TYR A 241 2.79 -12.84 -15.04
CA TYR A 241 4.06 -13.02 -15.73
C TYR A 241 5.24 -12.79 -14.79
N THR A 242 5.23 -11.71 -14.01
CA THR A 242 6.30 -11.42 -13.04
C THR A 242 6.41 -12.49 -11.96
N VAL A 243 5.29 -13.00 -11.42
CA VAL A 243 5.29 -14.14 -10.49
C VAL A 243 5.94 -15.36 -11.11
N ARG A 244 5.59 -15.70 -12.35
CA ARG A 244 6.16 -16.84 -13.06
C ARG A 244 7.67 -16.68 -13.31
N GLN A 245 8.11 -15.50 -13.76
CA GLN A 245 9.53 -15.25 -13.99
C GLN A 245 10.33 -15.30 -12.69
N THR A 246 9.80 -14.71 -11.62
CA THR A 246 10.42 -14.76 -10.29
C THR A 246 10.54 -16.21 -9.82
N LEU A 247 9.47 -16.99 -9.90
CA LEU A 247 9.48 -18.39 -9.50
C LEU A 247 10.48 -19.20 -10.32
N ALA A 248 10.51 -19.02 -11.65
CA ALA A 248 11.46 -19.68 -12.52
C ALA A 248 12.91 -19.33 -12.15
N ALA A 249 13.20 -18.06 -11.84
CA ALA A 249 14.53 -17.63 -11.39
C ALA A 249 14.93 -18.26 -10.04
N VAL A 250 13.99 -18.33 -9.09
CA VAL A 250 14.22 -19.01 -7.80
C VAL A 250 14.51 -20.49 -8.01
N MET A 251 13.68 -21.19 -8.80
CA MET A 251 13.89 -22.61 -9.11
C MET A 251 15.23 -22.85 -9.84
N ALA A 252 15.59 -21.99 -10.79
CA ALA A 252 16.82 -22.10 -11.56
C ALA A 252 18.07 -21.80 -10.73
N SER A 253 17.97 -20.93 -9.71
CA SER A 253 19.10 -20.60 -8.85
C SER A 253 19.59 -21.79 -8.02
N GLY A 254 18.78 -22.85 -7.91
CA GLY A 254 19.06 -23.97 -7.01
C GLY A 254 19.16 -23.53 -5.55
N ALA A 255 18.72 -22.31 -5.23
CA ALA A 255 18.64 -21.83 -3.86
C ALA A 255 17.86 -22.89 -3.08
N ALA A 256 18.52 -23.45 -2.07
CA ALA A 256 17.80 -24.22 -1.06
C ALA A 256 16.62 -23.37 -0.60
N GLU A 257 15.49 -24.02 -0.34
CA GLU A 257 14.37 -23.37 0.34
C GLU A 257 14.98 -22.55 1.48
N PRO A 258 14.79 -21.20 1.50
CA PRO A 258 15.44 -20.38 2.50
C PRO A 258 15.08 -21.00 3.83
N ALA A 259 16.09 -21.47 4.57
CA ALA A 259 15.87 -22.23 5.79
C ALA A 259 14.86 -21.44 6.60
N ALA A 260 13.70 -22.06 6.89
CA ALA A 260 12.62 -21.38 7.59
C ALA A 260 13.24 -20.64 8.77
N LEU A 261 12.98 -19.31 8.87
CA LEU A 261 13.56 -18.46 9.90
C LEU A 261 13.59 -19.26 11.21
N PRO A 262 14.78 -19.56 11.77
CA PRO A 262 14.94 -20.65 12.71
C PRO A 262 14.02 -20.44 13.92
N THR A 263 13.01 -21.30 14.04
CA THR A 263 11.93 -21.19 15.04
C THR A 263 12.42 -21.31 16.48
N ALA A 264 13.67 -21.73 16.72
CA ALA A 264 14.23 -21.91 18.07
C ALA A 264 15.65 -21.33 18.28
N ALA A 265 16.48 -21.16 17.24
CA ALA A 265 17.82 -20.56 17.39
C ALA A 265 17.81 -19.01 17.29
N ALA A 266 16.68 -18.41 16.95
CA ALA A 266 16.45 -16.96 16.97
C ALA A 266 16.31 -16.39 18.41
N ALA A 267 16.17 -17.24 19.43
CA ALA A 267 15.98 -16.80 20.81
C ALA A 267 17.25 -16.20 21.46
N THR A 268 18.45 -16.49 20.94
CA THR A 268 19.71 -15.97 21.51
C THR A 268 20.28 -14.76 20.77
N ALA A 269 19.76 -14.41 19.59
CA ALA A 269 19.96 -13.12 18.93
C ALA A 269 18.81 -12.11 19.23
N ALA A 270 17.93 -12.46 20.17
CA ALA A 270 16.71 -11.74 20.55
C ALA A 270 16.93 -10.40 21.26
N ALA A 271 18.14 -9.82 21.22
CA ALA A 271 18.45 -8.53 21.84
C ALA A 271 18.70 -7.38 20.85
N ALA A 272 18.71 -7.63 19.52
CA ALA A 272 18.87 -6.55 18.53
C ALA A 272 18.03 -6.72 17.24
N VAL A 273 17.29 -7.83 17.09
CA VAL A 273 16.77 -8.33 15.81
C VAL A 273 15.41 -9.00 16.03
N GLU A 274 14.35 -8.24 16.28
CA GLU A 274 13.06 -8.82 16.74
C GLU A 274 12.35 -9.69 15.67
N PHE A 275 12.74 -9.61 14.38
CA PHE A 275 12.22 -10.48 13.30
C PHE A 275 13.25 -10.83 12.20
N GLY A 276 14.54 -10.58 12.40
CA GLY A 276 15.53 -10.79 11.32
C GLY A 276 15.51 -9.73 10.21
N LEU A 277 14.61 -8.75 10.27
CA LEU A 277 14.48 -7.72 9.25
C LEU A 277 15.66 -6.72 9.33
N PRO A 278 16.21 -6.28 8.19
CA PRO A 278 17.22 -5.22 8.17
C PRO A 278 16.65 -3.93 8.79
N LEU A 279 17.50 -3.00 9.21
CA LEU A 279 17.02 -1.70 9.72
C LEU A 279 16.21 -0.96 8.64
N PRO A 280 15.19 -0.16 8.99
CA PRO A 280 14.43 0.60 8.00
C PRO A 280 15.31 1.56 7.19
N VAL A 281 15.01 1.70 5.90
CA VAL A 281 15.66 2.67 5.01
C VAL A 281 15.21 4.08 5.36
N SER A 282 13.93 4.24 5.69
CA SER A 282 13.34 5.50 6.16
C SER A 282 13.71 5.73 7.63
N PRO A 283 14.37 6.85 7.96
CA PRO A 283 14.63 7.20 9.35
C PRO A 283 13.33 7.44 10.14
N VAL A 284 12.25 7.87 9.46
CA VAL A 284 10.94 8.06 10.10
C VAL A 284 10.27 6.72 10.37
N ALA A 285 10.38 5.73 9.46
CA ALA A 285 9.87 4.38 9.72
C ALA A 285 10.60 3.72 10.89
N ALA A 286 11.91 3.92 11.02
CA ALA A 286 12.70 3.44 12.16
C ALA A 286 12.17 3.95 13.51
N GLN A 287 11.49 5.10 13.55
CA GLN A 287 10.90 5.64 14.76
C GLN A 287 9.49 5.13 15.06
N GLN A 288 8.89 4.35 14.16
CA GLN A 288 7.53 3.81 14.30
C GLN A 288 7.51 2.30 14.05
N ASP A 289 8.68 1.66 14.06
CA ASP A 289 8.87 0.27 13.68
C ASP A 289 8.44 -0.71 14.77
N THR A 290 7.17 -0.63 15.11
CA THR A 290 6.50 -1.54 16.01
C THR A 290 5.07 -1.72 15.53
N ASP A 291 4.40 -2.74 16.04
CA ASP A 291 3.02 -3.00 15.67
C ASP A 291 2.11 -1.96 16.31
N THR A 292 1.05 -1.59 15.62
CA THR A 292 0.05 -0.67 16.14
C THR A 292 -1.07 -1.45 16.78
N TRP A 293 -1.60 -0.94 17.89
CA TRP A 293 -2.89 -1.42 18.37
C TRP A 293 -3.97 -0.70 17.55
N CYS A 294 -4.75 -1.44 16.77
CA CYS A 294 -5.85 -0.88 16.00
C CYS A 294 -7.15 -1.63 16.27
N ARG A 295 -8.22 -0.87 16.55
CA ARG A 295 -9.56 -1.41 16.68
C ARG A 295 -10.39 -1.03 15.47
N LEU A 296 -10.47 -1.94 14.50
CA LEU A 296 -11.29 -1.80 13.30
C LEU A 296 -12.71 -2.27 13.57
N ARG A 297 -13.49 -1.43 14.24
CA ARG A 297 -14.96 -1.56 14.26
C ARG A 297 -15.53 -0.30 13.64
N GLY A 298 -16.29 -0.48 12.56
CA GLY A 298 -17.05 0.60 11.97
C GLY A 298 -18.13 1.06 12.94
N TYR A 299 -18.05 2.29 13.42
CA TYR A 299 -19.10 2.93 14.21
C TYR A 299 -19.74 4.01 13.38
N PHE A 300 -21.07 3.98 13.28
CA PHE A 300 -21.83 4.98 12.57
C PHE A 300 -22.68 5.78 13.55
N MET A 301 -22.52 7.09 13.52
CA MET A 301 -23.26 8.04 14.32
C MET A 301 -24.14 8.90 13.41
N LYS A 302 -25.33 9.24 13.89
CA LYS A 302 -26.30 10.15 13.31
C LYS A 302 -26.68 11.19 14.35
N SER A 303 -26.94 12.39 13.87
CA SER A 303 -27.39 13.54 14.67
C SER A 303 -26.29 14.23 15.46
N ALA A 304 -26.40 15.56 15.41
CA ALA A 304 -25.64 16.49 16.20
C ALA A 304 -25.58 16.09 17.68
N GLY A 305 -24.39 16.10 18.26
CA GLY A 305 -24.17 15.77 19.67
C GLY A 305 -24.11 14.28 19.99
N GLN A 306 -24.43 13.39 19.04
CA GLN A 306 -24.21 11.97 19.27
C GLN A 306 -22.71 11.71 19.50
N THR A 307 -22.44 10.88 20.49
CA THR A 307 -21.10 10.63 20.99
C THR A 307 -20.77 9.14 20.97
N LEU A 308 -19.57 8.81 20.49
CA LEU A 308 -18.94 7.51 20.60
C LEU A 308 -17.82 7.58 21.63
N ASN A 309 -17.98 6.85 22.74
CA ASN A 309 -16.98 6.72 23.78
C ASN A 309 -16.13 5.47 23.55
N ILE A 310 -14.81 5.63 23.55
CA ILE A 310 -13.85 4.53 23.33
C ILE A 310 -12.84 4.56 24.47
N THR A 311 -12.71 3.43 25.17
CA THR A 311 -11.61 3.22 26.13
C THR A 311 -10.48 2.51 25.42
N LEU A 312 -9.29 3.10 25.54
CA LEU A 312 -8.04 2.67 24.92
C LEU A 312 -6.99 2.51 26.01
N ASP A 313 -6.09 1.56 25.85
CA ASP A 313 -4.88 1.56 26.65
C ASP A 313 -3.78 2.27 25.86
N THR A 314 -3.46 3.49 26.27
CA THR A 314 -2.35 4.27 25.69
C THR A 314 -1.04 4.06 26.42
N SER A 315 -1.06 3.30 27.52
CA SER A 315 0.14 2.87 28.25
C SER A 315 0.74 1.59 27.68
N LEU A 316 -0.04 0.79 26.95
CA LEU A 316 0.51 -0.33 26.18
C LEU A 316 1.60 0.21 25.27
N LEU A 317 2.83 -0.15 25.60
CA LEU A 317 3.77 -0.55 24.58
C LEU A 317 3.03 -1.62 23.77
N PRO A 318 3.01 -1.57 22.43
CA PRO A 318 2.65 -2.74 21.67
C PRO A 318 3.36 -3.92 22.33
N ALA A 319 2.65 -5.00 22.61
CA ALA A 319 3.16 -6.18 23.29
C ALA A 319 4.22 -6.95 22.46
N ALA A 320 5.12 -6.23 21.81
CA ALA A 320 6.47 -6.64 21.48
C ALA A 320 7.21 -6.78 22.82
N SER A 321 7.72 -7.98 23.09
CA SER A 321 8.43 -8.37 24.31
C SER A 321 7.59 -8.79 25.54
N ASN A 322 7.11 -10.04 25.49
CA ASN A 322 7.22 -10.94 26.66
C ASN A 322 8.68 -11.44 26.85
N SER A 323 9.69 -10.71 26.35
CA SER A 323 11.10 -11.00 26.60
C SER A 323 11.47 -10.39 27.96
N THR A 324 11.28 -11.20 28.99
CA THR A 324 11.51 -10.88 30.40
C THR A 324 12.96 -10.61 30.77
N ASN A 325 13.90 -10.56 29.82
CA ASN A 325 15.34 -10.54 30.14
C ASN A 325 16.15 -9.32 29.62
N SER A 326 15.56 -8.34 28.91
CA SER A 326 16.29 -7.16 28.42
C SER A 326 15.52 -5.83 28.52
N ALA A 327 14.80 -5.62 29.62
CA ALA A 327 13.85 -4.51 29.81
C ALA A 327 14.46 -3.08 29.93
N SER A 328 15.75 -2.88 29.67
CA SER A 328 16.43 -1.63 30.04
C SER A 328 16.64 -0.60 28.93
N SER A 329 16.45 -0.91 27.63
CA SER A 329 16.81 0.02 26.55
C SER A 329 15.71 0.33 25.52
N THR A 330 14.78 -0.57 25.25
CA THR A 330 13.74 -0.35 24.20
C THR A 330 12.50 0.37 24.70
N ALA A 331 12.12 0.25 25.98
CA ALA A 331 10.99 0.99 26.55
C ALA A 331 11.24 2.50 26.58
N ALA A 332 12.50 2.93 26.70
CA ALA A 332 12.91 4.33 26.63
C ALA A 332 12.87 4.90 25.19
N GLN A 333 12.77 4.04 24.17
CA GLN A 333 12.84 4.49 22.77
C GLN A 333 11.54 5.20 22.33
N PHE A 334 10.37 4.69 22.76
CA PHE A 334 9.08 5.26 22.38
C PHE A 334 8.40 5.95 23.57
N GLU A 335 8.81 7.17 23.90
CA GLU A 335 8.22 7.95 25.01
C GLU A 335 6.84 8.54 24.67
N ARG A 336 6.46 8.57 23.39
CA ARG A 336 5.28 9.33 22.91
C ARG A 336 4.31 8.47 22.13
N ARG A 337 3.04 8.88 22.10
CA ARG A 337 1.95 8.18 21.41
C ARG A 337 1.10 9.15 20.62
N TYR A 338 0.77 8.78 19.39
CA TYR A 338 -0.38 9.35 18.70
C TYR A 338 -1.61 8.52 19.00
N LEU A 339 -2.72 9.20 19.20
CA LEU A 339 -4.05 8.66 18.99
C LEU A 339 -4.47 9.03 17.57
N ALA A 340 -4.52 8.04 16.68
CA ALA A 340 -4.97 8.20 15.30
C ALA A 340 -6.40 7.67 15.16
N VAL A 341 -7.24 8.38 14.42
CA VAL A 341 -8.60 7.97 14.09
C VAL A 341 -8.79 8.01 12.59
N THR A 342 -9.30 6.91 12.06
CA THR A 342 -9.69 6.78 10.66
C THR A 342 -11.20 6.84 10.57
N TYR A 343 -11.72 7.54 9.56
CA TYR A 343 -13.15 7.78 9.39
C TYR A 343 -13.54 7.83 7.92
N LEU A 344 -14.82 7.61 7.60
CA LEU A 344 -15.32 7.78 6.23
C LEU A 344 -15.53 9.26 5.94
N GLN A 345 -15.19 9.68 4.72
CA GLN A 345 -15.46 11.03 4.22
C GLN A 345 -15.75 11.03 2.72
N GLY A 346 -15.99 12.23 2.17
CA GLY A 346 -16.22 12.43 0.74
C GLY A 346 -17.41 11.63 0.19
N SER A 347 -17.24 11.11 -1.03
CA SER A 347 -18.28 10.39 -1.79
C SER A 347 -18.71 9.05 -1.18
N SER A 348 -17.98 8.53 -0.18
CA SER A 348 -18.40 7.34 0.55
C SER A 348 -19.62 7.57 1.44
N MET A 349 -19.86 8.84 1.79
CA MET A 349 -21.04 9.30 2.52
C MET A 349 -22.02 9.92 1.52
N ARG A 350 -23.33 9.80 1.77
CA ARG A 350 -24.33 10.44 0.89
C ARG A 350 -24.10 11.96 0.89
N ALA A 351 -24.10 12.56 -0.30
CA ALA A 351 -23.92 14.01 -0.45
C ALA A 351 -24.87 14.78 0.48
N GLY A 352 -24.34 15.78 1.20
CA GLY A 352 -25.09 16.59 2.16
C GLY A 352 -25.45 15.91 3.48
N LYS A 353 -25.06 14.66 3.70
CA LYS A 353 -25.33 13.95 4.96
C LYS A 353 -24.13 13.85 5.90
N ALA A 354 -22.93 13.96 5.36
CA ALA A 354 -21.74 13.84 6.16
C ALA A 354 -21.60 15.05 7.10
N GLY A 355 -21.41 14.80 8.40
CA GLY A 355 -21.08 15.80 9.42
C GLY A 355 -19.60 15.80 9.80
N ALA A 356 -19.13 16.87 10.45
CA ALA A 356 -17.83 16.87 11.13
C ALA A 356 -17.96 16.31 12.55
N ALA A 357 -16.86 15.82 13.11
CA ALA A 357 -16.82 15.40 14.50
C ALA A 357 -15.63 16.03 15.23
N THR A 358 -15.63 15.94 16.55
CA THR A 358 -14.49 16.35 17.40
C THR A 358 -14.06 15.19 18.27
N LEU A 359 -12.75 15.07 18.48
CA LEU A 359 -12.15 14.04 19.31
C LEU A 359 -11.37 14.67 20.46
N PRO A 360 -11.95 14.76 21.67
CA PRO A 360 -11.22 15.03 22.90
C PRO A 360 -10.87 13.79 23.72
N CYS A 361 -9.82 13.90 24.53
CA CYS A 361 -9.58 13.01 25.67
C CYS A 361 -10.49 13.42 26.83
N VAL A 362 -11.23 12.46 27.38
CA VAL A 362 -12.24 12.71 28.43
C VAL A 362 -11.71 12.34 29.81
N ARG A 363 -11.08 11.17 29.94
CA ARG A 363 -10.63 10.65 31.26
C ARG A 363 -9.36 9.79 31.14
N GLY A 364 -8.48 9.89 32.13
CA GLY A 364 -7.26 9.10 32.26
C GLY A 364 -6.07 9.63 31.45
N CYS A 365 -6.31 10.17 30.26
CA CYS A 365 -5.28 10.70 29.38
C CYS A 365 -5.53 12.18 29.05
N ARG A 366 -4.50 12.83 28.49
CA ARG A 366 -4.55 14.19 27.96
C ARG A 366 -4.19 14.16 26.49
N CYS A 367 -4.96 14.88 25.68
CA CYS A 367 -4.67 15.16 24.29
C CYS A 367 -5.29 16.50 23.89
N LYS A 368 -4.75 17.13 22.84
CA LYS A 368 -5.40 18.29 22.22
C LYS A 368 -6.63 17.79 21.46
N PRO A 369 -7.82 18.43 21.60
CA PRO A 369 -8.97 18.09 20.79
C PRO A 369 -8.66 18.24 19.30
N VAL A 370 -9.10 17.29 18.48
CA VAL A 370 -8.94 17.35 17.02
C VAL A 370 -10.29 17.43 16.35
N GLN A 371 -10.40 18.33 15.38
CA GLN A 371 -11.55 18.37 14.49
C GLN A 371 -11.37 17.34 13.38
N LEU A 372 -12.30 16.40 13.30
CA LEU A 372 -12.43 15.43 12.23
C LEU A 372 -13.28 16.08 11.12
N ALA A 373 -12.63 16.86 10.27
CA ALA A 373 -13.30 17.54 9.17
C ALA A 373 -13.44 16.60 7.97
N LEU A 374 -14.53 16.78 7.23
CA LEU A 374 -14.78 16.08 5.99
C LEU A 374 -14.07 16.82 4.86
N GLY A 375 -13.27 16.09 4.08
CA GLY A 375 -12.86 16.52 2.75
C GLY A 375 -13.82 15.99 1.69
N ASP A 376 -13.93 16.69 0.56
CA ASP A 376 -14.85 16.34 -0.52
C ASP A 376 -14.38 15.14 -1.37
N LEU A 377 -13.08 14.79 -1.32
CA LEU A 377 -12.44 14.00 -2.38
C LEU A 377 -11.91 12.62 -1.96
N VAL A 378 -11.80 12.35 -0.67
CA VAL A 378 -11.12 11.14 -0.15
C VAL A 378 -12.13 10.18 0.45
N LEU A 379 -11.97 8.87 0.25
CA LEU A 379 -12.90 7.87 0.79
C LEU A 379 -12.72 7.65 2.30
N THR A 380 -11.47 7.72 2.76
CA THR A 380 -11.09 7.52 4.17
C THR A 380 -10.25 8.69 4.62
N GLY A 381 -10.61 9.29 5.75
CA GLY A 381 -9.84 10.31 6.43
C GLY A 381 -9.04 9.74 7.58
N ILE A 382 -7.96 10.42 7.93
CA ILE A 382 -7.18 10.14 9.12
C ILE A 382 -6.87 11.46 9.83
N ALA A 383 -7.04 11.46 11.14
CA ALA A 383 -6.59 12.55 12.00
C ALA A 383 -5.85 11.97 13.20
N ALA A 384 -4.89 12.70 13.74
CA ALA A 384 -4.14 12.26 14.91
C ALA A 384 -3.86 13.40 15.89
N THR A 385 -3.66 13.03 17.16
CA THR A 385 -3.24 13.92 18.24
C THR A 385 -2.27 13.20 19.16
N GLU A 386 -1.38 13.92 19.82
CA GLU A 386 -0.59 13.34 20.91
C GLU A 386 -1.52 12.93 22.04
N VAL A 387 -1.26 11.76 22.63
CA VAL A 387 -1.98 11.31 23.82
C VAL A 387 -1.01 10.91 24.91
N SER A 388 -1.29 11.32 26.15
CA SER A 388 -0.51 10.87 27.31
C SER A 388 -0.73 9.38 27.59
N LEU A 389 0.28 8.75 28.17
CA LEU A 389 0.23 7.34 28.58
C LEU A 389 -0.80 7.13 29.69
N HIS A 390 -1.73 6.20 29.50
CA HIS A 390 -2.69 5.78 30.53
C HIS A 390 -3.32 4.41 30.21
N PRO A 391 -3.43 3.48 31.18
CA PRO A 391 -3.97 2.13 30.94
C PRO A 391 -5.45 2.06 30.55
N SER A 392 -6.18 3.16 30.80
CA SER A 392 -7.62 3.26 30.50
C SER A 392 -7.97 4.68 30.05
N CYS A 393 -7.35 5.14 28.95
CA CYS A 393 -7.63 6.41 28.30
C CYS A 393 -9.02 6.38 27.66
N LEU A 394 -9.96 7.17 28.20
CA LEU A 394 -11.28 7.35 27.63
C LEU A 394 -11.27 8.55 26.68
N VAL A 395 -11.64 8.31 25.44
CA VAL A 395 -11.79 9.33 24.40
C VAL A 395 -13.23 9.35 23.91
N SER A 396 -13.67 10.52 23.45
CA SER A 396 -15.03 10.74 22.96
C SER A 396 -14.93 11.25 21.54
N ILE A 397 -15.76 10.74 20.63
CA ILE A 397 -15.93 11.29 19.29
C ILE A 397 -17.35 11.80 19.20
N THR A 398 -17.52 13.11 19.08
CA THR A 398 -18.85 13.76 19.11
C THR A 398 -19.13 14.44 17.78
N VAL A 399 -20.27 14.11 17.16
CA VAL A 399 -20.77 14.76 15.94
C VAL A 399 -21.05 16.23 16.26
N ALA A 400 -20.45 17.14 15.50
CA ALA A 400 -20.62 18.58 15.72
C ALA A 400 -22.04 19.04 15.38
N ALA A 401 -22.58 19.98 16.16
CA ALA A 401 -23.97 20.42 16.04
C ALA A 401 -24.24 21.43 14.91
N ASN A 402 -23.20 21.96 14.27
CA ASN A 402 -23.31 22.99 13.25
C ASN A 402 -22.19 22.80 12.23
N THR A 403 -22.35 21.80 11.39
CA THR A 403 -21.40 21.51 10.33
C THR A 403 -21.79 22.37 9.13
N THR A 404 -20.82 23.08 8.56
CA THR A 404 -21.02 23.80 7.28
C THR A 404 -21.41 22.87 6.13
N THR A 405 -21.31 21.55 6.34
CA THR A 405 -21.62 20.51 5.38
C THR A 405 -23.11 20.15 5.32
N GLY A 406 -23.95 20.67 6.25
CA GLY A 406 -25.40 20.44 6.27
C GLY A 406 -25.84 19.03 6.70
N GLY A 407 -24.88 18.16 7.02
CA GLY A 407 -25.10 16.77 7.39
C GLY A 407 -24.70 16.45 8.84
N ASP A 408 -25.30 15.40 9.40
CA ASP A 408 -25.14 14.95 10.78
C ASP A 408 -24.74 13.46 10.92
N GLU A 409 -24.34 12.82 9.81
CA GLU A 409 -23.87 11.44 9.78
C GLU A 409 -22.32 11.40 9.86
N PHE A 410 -21.75 10.56 10.73
CA PHE A 410 -20.29 10.39 10.84
C PHE A 410 -19.94 8.91 11.06
N ALA A 411 -18.96 8.39 10.30
CA ALA A 411 -18.54 7.00 10.40
C ALA A 411 -17.07 6.89 10.80
N VAL A 412 -16.79 6.33 11.99
CA VAL A 412 -15.43 5.98 12.43
C VAL A 412 -15.12 4.59 11.92
N THR A 413 -14.02 4.42 11.20
CA THR A 413 -13.58 3.12 10.65
C THR A 413 -12.52 2.44 11.52
N GLY A 414 -11.79 3.23 12.32
CA GLY A 414 -10.72 2.71 13.15
C GLY A 414 -10.19 3.74 14.13
N VAL A 415 -9.66 3.24 15.24
CA VAL A 415 -8.88 4.02 16.21
C VAL A 415 -7.63 3.24 16.53
N ALA A 416 -6.49 3.93 16.51
CA ALA A 416 -5.19 3.33 16.74
C ALA A 416 -4.32 4.17 17.69
N VAL A 417 -3.49 3.47 18.45
CA VAL A 417 -2.42 4.08 19.24
C VAL A 417 -1.10 3.78 18.53
N VAL A 418 -0.40 4.83 18.08
CA VAL A 418 0.84 4.72 17.31
C VAL A 418 2.00 5.26 18.15
N PRO A 419 2.91 4.40 18.64
CA PRO A 419 4.11 4.84 19.35
C PRO A 419 5.14 5.47 18.40
N PHE A 420 5.87 6.46 18.91
CA PHE A 420 6.95 7.13 18.18
C PHE A 420 8.04 7.70 19.11
N THR A 421 9.20 8.05 18.54
CA THR A 421 10.39 8.61 19.23
C THR A 421 10.61 10.09 18.86
N LYS A 422 11.35 10.86 19.68
CA LYS A 422 11.65 12.29 19.42
C LYS A 422 12.93 12.52 18.57
N ALA A 423 13.70 11.48 18.26
CA ALA A 423 15.15 11.63 18.03
C ALA A 423 15.62 12.08 16.63
N ALA A 424 14.78 12.37 15.63
CA ALA A 424 15.26 12.91 14.35
C ALA A 424 14.92 14.39 14.14
N PRO A 425 15.80 15.16 13.47
CA PRO A 425 15.50 16.52 13.07
C PRO A 425 14.34 16.55 12.09
N ALA A 426 13.40 17.46 12.36
CA ALA A 426 12.37 17.91 11.44
C ALA A 426 12.97 18.26 10.07
N SER A 427 12.45 17.66 9.01
CA SER A 427 12.66 18.14 7.65
C SER A 427 11.94 19.48 7.47
N TRP A 428 12.30 20.27 6.45
CA TRP A 428 11.62 21.53 6.11
C TRP A 428 10.10 21.43 5.84
N ILE A 429 9.56 20.21 5.74
CA ILE A 429 8.13 19.92 5.62
C ILE A 429 7.43 19.93 6.99
N ASP A 430 8.18 19.79 8.08
CA ASP A 430 7.68 19.80 9.46
C ASP A 430 7.49 21.23 10.02
N THR A 431 7.84 22.28 9.26
CA THR A 431 7.76 23.69 9.67
C THR A 431 6.43 24.40 9.32
N VAL A 432 5.35 23.68 8.98
CA VAL A 432 4.04 24.28 8.64
C VAL A 432 3.06 24.27 9.83
N ASP A 433 2.84 25.45 10.41
CA ASP A 433 1.99 25.88 11.55
C ASP A 433 0.94 24.91 12.16
N MET A 434 1.15 24.53 13.43
CA MET A 434 0.28 23.71 14.30
C MET A 434 -0.81 24.51 15.05
N ALA A 435 -0.95 25.82 14.86
CA ALA A 435 -2.03 26.60 15.48
C ALA A 435 -3.41 26.33 14.81
N ALA A 436 -3.44 25.62 13.68
CA ALA A 436 -4.67 25.33 12.97
C ALA A 436 -5.50 24.24 13.68
N THR A 437 -6.72 24.60 14.09
CA THR A 437 -7.69 23.72 14.76
C THR A 437 -8.40 22.72 13.83
N ARG A 438 -7.93 22.56 12.58
CA ARG A 438 -8.59 21.77 11.53
C ARG A 438 -7.62 20.82 10.84
N ALA A 439 -7.91 19.52 10.87
CA ALA A 439 -7.27 18.53 10.00
C ALA A 439 -8.15 18.36 8.74
N ALA A 440 -7.68 18.80 7.57
CA ALA A 440 -8.32 18.48 6.31
C ALA A 440 -8.04 17.00 5.99
N GLY A 441 -9.07 16.19 5.77
CA GLY A 441 -9.01 14.73 5.88
C GLY A 441 -8.12 13.95 4.89
N ALA A 442 -7.18 14.55 4.18
CA ALA A 442 -6.09 13.81 3.50
C ALA A 442 -4.71 14.06 4.14
N GLN A 443 -4.69 14.84 5.22
CA GLN A 443 -3.50 15.27 5.92
C GLN A 443 -3.71 14.92 7.39
N LEU A 444 -2.82 14.07 7.94
CA LEU A 444 -2.54 14.21 9.37
C LEU A 444 -2.19 15.70 9.59
N PRO A 445 -2.60 16.34 10.70
CA PRO A 445 -2.00 17.62 11.06
C PRO A 445 -0.51 17.36 11.30
N ILE A 446 0.30 17.52 10.25
CA ILE A 446 1.74 17.33 10.28
C ILE A 446 2.30 18.68 10.71
N SER A 447 2.47 18.85 12.02
CA SER A 447 3.52 19.68 12.58
C SER A 447 3.78 19.31 14.03
N TRP A 448 5.00 19.57 14.49
CA TRP A 448 5.49 19.37 15.86
C TRP A 448 6.52 20.46 16.17
N PRO A 449 6.79 20.76 17.46
CA PRO A 449 7.66 21.86 17.89
C PRO A 449 9.11 21.73 17.41
#